data_AF-A0A3A9AGD9-F1
#
_entry.id   AF-A0A3A9AGD9-F1
#
_cell.length_a   1.000
_cell.length_b   1.000
_cell.length_c   1.000
_cell.angle_alpha   90.00
_cell.angle_beta   90.00
_cell.angle_gamma   90.00
#
_symmetry.space_group_name_H-M   'P 1'
#
loop_
_entity.id
_entity.type
_entity.pdbx_description
1 polymer ?
#
loop_
_entity_poly.entity_id
_entity_poly.type
_entity_poly.pdbx_seq_one_letter_code
_entity_poly.pdbx_strand_id
1 'polypeptide(L)'
;MTEQIRLINECRQSGMTDADWCRENDIAVSTFYNWVSRCRKAAADQIPAPSYGHCEIPRSKQDVVPIDIVSDRLPEQHTASQMH
;
A
#
# COMPACT_ATOMS: atom_id res chain seq x y z
N MET A 1 5.10 23.58 -12.55
CA MET A 1 4.44 22.28 -12.29
C MET A 1 5.19 21.13 -12.94
N THR A 2 5.77 21.30 -14.13
CA THR A 2 6.49 20.25 -14.86
C THR A 2 7.62 19.59 -14.06
N GLU A 3 8.41 20.37 -13.33
CA GLU A 3 9.52 19.83 -12.52
C GLU A 3 9.03 19.00 -11.33
N GLN A 4 7.95 19.42 -10.67
CA GLN A 4 7.36 18.65 -9.57
C GLN A 4 6.79 17.32 -10.06
N ILE A 5 6.14 17.32 -11.24
CA ILE A 5 5.63 16.09 -11.87
C ILE A 5 6.79 15.16 -12.23
N ARG A 6 7.91 15.69 -12.75
CA ARG A 6 9.12 14.92 -13.04
C ARG A 6 9.68 14.23 -11.80
N LEU A 7 9.86 14.97 -10.71
CA LEU A 7 10.35 14.43 -9.43
C LEU A 7 9.41 13.37 -8.85
N ILE A 8 8.10 13.59 -8.94
CA ILE A 8 7.11 12.58 -8.52
C ILE A 8 7.22 11.32 -9.37
N ASN A 9 7.37 11.43 -10.69
CA ASN A 9 7.56 10.29 -11.57
C ASN A 9 8.86 9.53 -11.28
N GLU A 10 9.94 10.25 -10.97
CA GLU A 10 11.22 9.66 -10.59
C GLU A 10 11.13 8.90 -9.27
N CYS A 11 10.50 9.49 -8.26
CA CYS A 11 10.19 8.83 -6.99
C CYS A 11 9.41 7.52 -7.21
N ARG A 12 8.41 7.51 -8.08
CA ARG A 12 7.59 6.32 -8.37
C ARG A 12 8.38 5.24 -9.12
N GLN A 13 9.24 5.63 -10.06
CA GLN A 13 10.10 4.72 -10.83
C GLN A 13 11.28 4.18 -10.03
N SER A 14 11.69 4.87 -8.95
CA SER A 14 12.80 4.43 -8.10
C SER A 14 12.54 3.09 -7.39
N GLY A 15 11.27 2.71 -7.21
CA GLY A 15 10.87 1.52 -6.44
C GLY A 15 11.12 1.66 -4.93
N MET A 16 11.61 2.81 -4.46
CA MET A 16 11.81 3.13 -3.05
C MET A 16 10.51 3.68 -2.44
N THR A 17 10.44 3.72 -1.10
CA THR A 17 9.34 4.40 -0.44
C THR A 17 9.45 5.91 -0.64
N ASP A 18 8.31 6.62 -0.68
CA ASP A 18 8.28 8.08 -0.82
C ASP A 18 9.17 8.77 0.24
N ALA A 19 9.22 8.23 1.46
CA ALA A 19 10.02 8.77 2.54
C ALA A 19 11.53 8.57 2.33
N ASP A 20 11.95 7.40 1.83
CA ASP A 20 13.36 7.11 1.58
C ASP A 20 13.88 7.88 0.37
N TRP A 21 13.09 7.96 -0.71
CA TRP A 21 13.44 8.78 -1.86
C TRP A 21 13.55 10.27 -1.48
N CYS A 22 12.63 10.77 -0.67
CA CYS A 22 12.71 12.13 -0.14
C CYS A 22 13.97 12.37 0.70
N ARG A 23 14.40 11.40 1.52
CA ARG A 23 15.64 11.48 2.30
C ARG A 23 16.88 11.52 1.40
N GLU A 24 16.92 10.70 0.36
CA GLU A 24 18.05 10.63 -0.59
C GLU A 24 18.19 11.93 -1.41
N ASN A 25 17.07 12.57 -1.72
CA ASN A 25 17.01 13.80 -2.54
C ASN A 25 17.04 15.09 -1.71
N ASP A 26 17.22 15.00 -0.39
CA ASP A 26 17.17 16.13 0.56
C ASP A 26 15.86 16.94 0.50
N ILE A 27 14.74 16.24 0.28
CA ILE A 27 13.41 16.83 0.20
C ILE A 27 12.64 16.50 1.47
N ALA A 28 12.07 17.53 2.11
CA ALA A 28 11.14 17.29 3.22
C ALA A 28 9.90 16.54 2.73
N VAL A 29 9.58 15.42 3.39
CA VAL A 29 8.43 14.56 3.03
C VAL A 29 7.11 15.35 2.96
N SER A 30 6.92 16.34 3.84
CA SER A 30 5.76 17.23 3.83
C SER A 30 5.65 18.07 2.56
N THR A 31 6.78 18.58 2.08
CA THR A 31 6.88 19.34 0.82
C THR A 31 6.53 18.46 -0.37
N PHE A 32 7.02 17.22 -0.38
CA PHE A 32 6.70 16.26 -1.43
C PHE A 32 5.19 15.99 -1.51
N TYR A 33 4.54 15.69 -0.39
CA TYR A 33 3.08 15.47 -0.38
C TYR A 33 2.29 16.74 -0.72
N ASN A 34 2.80 17.93 -0.40
CA ASN A 34 2.21 19.19 -0.86
C ASN A 34 2.22 19.29 -2.40
N TRP A 35 3.34 18.97 -3.03
CA TRP A 35 3.46 18.94 -4.49
C TRP A 35 2.52 17.91 -5.11
N VAL A 36 2.48 16.68 -4.58
CA VAL A 36 1.54 15.64 -5.05
C VAL A 36 0.10 16.12 -5.00
N SER A 37 -0.32 16.76 -3.89
CA SER A 37 -1.67 17.31 -3.74
C SER A 37 -1.96 18.41 -4.77
N ARG A 38 -1.01 19.32 -5.00
CA ARG A 38 -1.16 20.42 -5.97
C ARG A 38 -1.20 19.91 -7.40
N CYS A 39 -0.34 18.96 -7.75
CA CYS A 39 -0.32 18.33 -9.06
C CYS A 39 -1.61 17.55 -9.32
N ARG A 40 -2.16 16.83 -8.34
CA ARG A 40 -3.44 16.13 -8.48
C ARG A 40 -4.60 17.10 -8.74
N LYS A 41 -4.59 18.29 -8.15
CA LYS A 41 -5.62 19.32 -8.39
C LYS A 41 -5.52 19.97 -9.77
N ALA A 42 -4.30 20.12 -10.30
CA ALA A 42 -4.07 20.83 -11.56
C ALA A 42 -4.01 19.90 -12.78
N ALA A 43 -3.60 18.65 -12.60
CA ALA A 43 -3.38 17.67 -13.65
C ALA A 43 -3.52 16.24 -13.09
N ALA A 44 -4.74 15.88 -12.67
CA ALA A 44 -5.05 14.60 -12.06
C ALA A 44 -4.55 13.41 -12.90
N ASP A 45 -4.65 13.51 -14.23
CA ASP A 45 -4.27 12.44 -15.17
C ASP A 45 -2.75 12.25 -15.34
N GLN A 46 -1.93 13.20 -14.87
CA GLN A 46 -0.46 13.16 -15.03
C GLN A 46 0.28 12.64 -13.79
N ILE A 47 -0.43 12.36 -12.70
CA ILE A 47 0.17 11.85 -11.47
C ILE A 47 -0.08 10.34 -11.40
N PRO A 48 0.98 9.50 -11.52
CA PRO A 48 0.83 8.06 -11.41
C PRO A 48 0.29 7.65 -10.05
N ALA A 49 -0.38 6.51 -10.01
CA ALA A 49 -0.80 5.89 -8.77
C ALA A 49 0.42 5.64 -7.86
N PRO A 50 0.25 5.75 -6.53
CA PRO A 50 1.30 5.38 -5.60
C PRO A 50 1.75 3.94 -5.80
N SER A 51 3.06 3.69 -5.92
CA SER A 51 3.64 2.35 -6.14
C SER A 51 3.64 1.46 -4.88
N TYR A 52 2.82 1.77 -3.85
CA TYR A 52 2.82 1.05 -2.58
C TYR A 52 2.68 -0.46 -2.82
N GLY A 53 3.78 -1.20 -2.55
CA GLY A 53 3.78 -2.65 -2.42
C GLY A 53 3.72 -3.48 -3.71
N HIS A 54 3.66 -2.87 -4.90
CA HIS A 54 3.85 -3.62 -6.14
C HIS A 54 5.35 -3.68 -6.46
N CYS A 55 6.07 -4.60 -5.82
CA CYS A 55 7.31 -5.07 -6.41
C CYS A 55 6.93 -5.67 -7.78
N GLU A 56 7.27 -4.97 -8.86
CA GLU A 56 7.07 -5.47 -10.23
C GLU A 56 7.95 -6.71 -10.50
N ILE A 57 8.94 -6.93 -9.64
CA ILE A 57 9.65 -8.19 -9.50
C ILE A 57 8.67 -9.18 -8.85
N PRO A 58 8.25 -10.27 -9.53
CA PRO A 58 7.53 -11.34 -8.87
C PRO A 58 8.35 -11.73 -7.65
N ARG A 59 7.81 -11.51 -6.44
CA ARG A 59 8.48 -12.01 -5.24
C ARG A 59 8.77 -13.48 -5.51
N SER A 60 10.01 -13.93 -5.26
CA SER A 60 10.36 -15.35 -5.29
C SER A 60 9.23 -16.11 -4.60
N LYS A 61 8.70 -17.17 -5.23
CA LYS A 61 7.57 -17.96 -4.73
C LYS A 61 7.64 -18.02 -3.21
N GLN A 62 6.71 -17.36 -2.53
CA GLN A 62 6.67 -17.41 -1.07
C GLN A 62 6.56 -18.88 -0.69
N ASP A 63 7.41 -19.33 0.22
CA ASP A 63 7.30 -20.68 0.77
C ASP A 63 6.07 -20.71 1.66
N VAL A 64 4.97 -21.26 1.12
CA VAL A 64 3.68 -21.34 1.81
C VAL A 64 3.57 -22.71 2.44
N VAL A 65 3.44 -22.74 3.77
CA VAL A 65 3.22 -23.97 4.54
C VAL A 65 1.71 -24.11 4.81
N PRO A 66 1.12 -25.29 4.60
CA PRO A 66 -0.27 -25.52 4.97
C PRO A 66 -0.44 -25.40 6.48
N ILE A 67 -1.41 -24.58 6.90
CA ILE A 67 -1.88 -24.54 8.28
C ILE A 67 -3.19 -25.29 8.39
N ASP A 68 -3.35 -26.06 9.47
CA ASP A 68 -4.62 -26.68 9.79
C ASP A 68 -5.49 -25.67 10.55
N ILE A 69 -6.63 -25.30 9.97
CA ILE A 69 -7.58 -24.39 10.59
C ILE A 69 -8.45 -25.24 11.52
N VAL A 70 -7.98 -25.41 12.76
CA VAL A 70 -8.79 -26.05 13.80
C VAL A 70 -9.91 -25.08 14.15
N SER A 71 -11.14 -25.45 13.82
CA SER A 71 -12.32 -24.76 14.35
C SER A 71 -12.32 -24.93 15.87
N ASP A 72 -12.14 -23.84 16.62
CA ASP A 72 -12.40 -23.81 18.05
C ASP A 72 -13.84 -24.25 18.26
N ARG A 73 -14.04 -25.53 18.56
CA ARG A 73 -15.36 -26.06 18.91
C ARG A 73 -15.74 -25.46 20.26
N LEU A 74 -16.40 -24.30 20.22
CA LEU A 74 -17.23 -23.86 21.33
C LEU A 74 -18.26 -24.98 21.58
N PRO A 75 -18.36 -25.52 22.81
CA PRO A 75 -19.31 -26.58 23.09
C PRO A 75 -20.72 -26.04 22.88
N GLU A 76 -21.41 -26.56 21.86
CA GLU A 76 -22.83 -26.31 21.63
C GLU A 76 -23.62 -26.81 22.86
N GLN A 77 -24.00 -25.89 23.74
CA GLN A 77 -25.01 -26.17 24.77
C GLN A 77 -26.38 -26.22 24.09
N HIS A 78 -26.75 -27.39 23.57
CA HIS A 78 -28.11 -27.72 23.20
C HIS A 78 -28.99 -27.68 24.46
N THR A 79 -29.61 -26.53 24.72
CA THR A 79 -30.74 -26.47 25.65
C THR A 79 -31.97 -26.89 24.85
N ALA A 80 -32.37 -28.16 25.00
CA ALA A 80 -33.60 -28.68 24.43
C ALA A 80 -34.79 -27.90 25.00
N SER A 81 -35.44 -27.06 24.18
CA SER A 81 -36.74 -26.48 24.49
C SER A 81 -37.82 -27.40 23.94
N GLN A 82 -38.29 -28.31 24.79
CA GLN A 82 -39.42 -29.19 24.54
C GLN A 82 -40.70 -28.34 24.62
N MET A 83 -41.39 -28.13 23.50
CA MET A 83 -42.69 -27.47 23.47
C MET A 83 -43.79 -28.52 23.74
N HIS A 84 -44.52 -28.36 24.84
CA HIS A 84 -45.83 -28.97 25.09
C HIS A 84 -46.88 -27.87 25.06
#